data_AF-A0A7G8T8T4-F1
#
_entry.id   AF-A0A7G8T8T4-F1
#
_cell.length_a   1.000
_cell.length_b   1.000
_cell.length_c   1.000
_cell.angle_alpha   90.00
_cell.angle_beta   90.00
_cell.angle_gamma   90.00
#
_symmetry.space_group_name_H-M   'P 1'
#
loop_
_entity.id
_entity.type
_entity.pdbx_description
1 polymer ?
#
loop_
_entity_poly.entity_id
_entity_poly.type
_entity_poly.pdbx_seq_one_letter_code
_entity_poly.pdbx_strand_id
1 'polypeptide(L)'
;MKTAITQNTYDEVSRLVGCALSADTKKQAEPFTKRLEFLRSSGGYGGYVNCVLGDLIASTKRASGKVADKEGLSSFARTDLYKLEGQISNAADEGNDTY
;
A
#
# COMPACT_ATOMS: atom_id res chain seq x y z
N MET A 1 -1.56 -2.35 -18.50
CA MET A 1 -1.43 -2.60 -17.04
C MET A 1 -0.85 -1.33 -16.44
N LYS A 2 -1.43 -0.79 -15.35
CA LYS A 2 -0.97 0.47 -14.75
C LYS A 2 0.36 0.25 -14.03
N THR A 3 1.39 1.02 -14.38
CA THR A 3 2.73 0.96 -13.76
C THR A 3 2.94 2.04 -12.71
N ALA A 4 1.93 2.87 -12.47
CA ALA A 4 1.91 3.93 -11.48
C ALA A 4 0.58 3.91 -10.71
N ILE A 5 0.54 4.58 -9.55
CA ILE A 5 -0.69 4.82 -8.79
C ILE A 5 -1.03 6.30 -8.79
N THR A 6 -2.28 6.64 -8.48
CA THR A 6 -2.68 8.04 -8.25
C THR A 6 -2.49 8.39 -6.78
N GLN A 7 -2.37 9.68 -6.47
CA GLN A 7 -2.34 10.18 -5.09
C GLN A 7 -3.56 9.68 -4.30
N ASN A 8 -4.77 9.74 -4.89
CA ASN A 8 -5.99 9.29 -4.22
C ASN A 8 -5.95 7.78 -3.87
N THR A 9 -5.39 6.95 -4.76
CA THR A 9 -5.19 5.52 -4.45
C THR A 9 -4.17 5.36 -3.32
N TYR A 10 -3.06 6.10 -3.36
CA TYR A 10 -2.05 6.06 -2.31
C TYR A 10 -2.65 6.43 -0.95
N ASP A 11 -3.42 7.52 -0.88
CA ASP A 11 -4.05 7.99 0.35
C ASP A 11 -5.05 6.95 0.90
N GLU A 12 -5.85 6.31 0.02
CA GLU A 12 -6.74 5.22 0.44
C GLU A 12 -5.95 4.04 1.00
N VAL A 13 -4.88 3.61 0.32
CA VAL A 13 -4.01 2.51 0.75
C VAL A 13 -3.35 2.82 2.08
N SER A 14 -2.75 4.00 2.22
CA SER A 14 -2.08 4.47 3.44
C SER A 14 -3.03 4.47 4.63
N ARG A 15 -4.25 5.00 4.45
CA ARG A 15 -5.28 4.98 5.49
C ARG A 15 -5.68 3.57 5.90
N LEU A 16 -5.90 2.67 4.93
CA LEU A 16 -6.29 1.27 5.20
C LEU A 16 -5.20 0.51 5.95
N VAL A 17 -3.93 0.72 5.56
CA VAL A 17 -2.78 0.16 6.27
C VAL A 17 -2.74 0.67 7.71
N GLY A 18 -2.86 1.99 7.92
CA GLY A 18 -2.95 2.59 9.25
C GLY A 18 -4.03 1.95 10.12
N CYS A 19 -5.26 1.83 9.60
CA CYS A 19 -6.36 1.18 10.31
C CYS A 19 -6.08 -0.30 10.65
N ALA A 20 -5.47 -1.05 9.72
CA ALA A 20 -5.13 -2.45 9.93
C ALA A 20 -4.03 -2.64 10.99
N LEU A 21 -3.04 -1.75 11.01
CA LEU A 21 -1.95 -1.76 11.99
C LEU A 21 -2.45 -1.36 13.38
N SER A 22 -3.35 -0.39 13.47
CA SER A 22 -3.95 0.05 14.74
C SER A 22 -4.96 -0.94 15.33
N ALA A 23 -5.43 -1.93 14.55
CA ALA A 23 -6.37 -2.92 15.04
C ALA A 23 -5.75 -3.82 16.13
N ASP A 24 -6.51 -4.06 17.20
CA ASP A 24 -6.11 -4.92 18.32
C ASP A 24 -6.26 -6.40 18.01
N THR A 25 -7.10 -6.74 17.03
CA THR A 25 -7.35 -8.12 16.61
C THR A 25 -7.26 -8.26 15.10
N LYS A 26 -6.87 -9.45 14.64
CA LYS A 26 -6.87 -9.78 13.21
C LYS A 26 -8.27 -9.67 12.58
N LYS A 27 -9.31 -9.96 13.36
CA LYS A 27 -10.71 -9.83 12.93
C LYS A 27 -11.10 -8.37 12.66
N GLN A 28 -10.63 -7.43 13.48
CA GLN A 28 -10.81 -5.99 13.22
C GLN A 28 -9.99 -5.51 12.03
N ALA A 29 -8.81 -6.08 11.79
CA ALA A 29 -7.96 -5.73 10.66
C ALA A 29 -8.45 -6.28 9.30
N GLU A 30 -9.17 -7.39 9.34
CA GLU A 30 -9.66 -8.13 8.17
C GLU A 30 -10.36 -7.25 7.12
N PRO A 31 -11.36 -6.40 7.44
CA PRO A 31 -12.01 -5.57 6.43
C PRO A 31 -11.04 -4.64 5.69
N PHE A 32 -10.04 -4.10 6.37
CA PHE A 32 -9.04 -3.22 5.76
C PHE A 32 -8.11 -4.01 4.83
N THR A 33 -7.63 -5.17 5.27
CA THR A 33 -6.76 -6.02 4.44
C THR A 33 -7.48 -6.58 3.21
N LYS A 34 -8.76 -6.93 3.33
CA LYS A 34 -9.60 -7.33 2.18
C LYS A 34 -9.79 -6.18 1.19
N ARG A 35 -9.98 -4.96 1.69
CA ARG A 35 -10.09 -3.77 0.83
C ARG A 35 -8.79 -3.52 0.07
N LEU A 36 -7.63 -3.68 0.72
CA LEU A 36 -6.33 -3.59 0.05
C LEU A 36 -6.17 -4.65 -1.06
N GLU A 37 -6.58 -5.90 -0.79
CA GLU A 37 -6.57 -6.97 -1.80
C GLU A 37 -7.48 -6.65 -2.99
N PHE A 38 -8.68 -6.12 -2.71
CA PHE A 38 -9.59 -5.68 -3.74
C PHE A 38 -8.95 -4.60 -4.62
N LEU A 39 -8.39 -3.53 -4.01
CA LEU A 39 -7.73 -2.45 -4.75
C LEU A 39 -6.61 -2.96 -5.65
N ARG A 40 -5.76 -3.85 -5.12
CA ARG A 40 -4.67 -4.47 -5.90
C ARG A 40 -5.22 -5.26 -7.09
N SER A 41 -6.26 -6.07 -6.88
CA SER A 41 -6.86 -6.92 -7.92
C SER A 41 -7.64 -6.12 -8.97
N SER A 42 -8.44 -5.14 -8.55
CA SER A 42 -9.30 -4.35 -9.44
C SER A 42 -8.57 -3.19 -10.13
N GLY A 43 -7.45 -2.74 -9.59
CA GLY A 43 -6.74 -1.56 -10.09
C GLY A 43 -5.98 -1.77 -11.40
N GLY A 44 -5.77 -3.03 -11.81
CA GLY A 44 -5.06 -3.37 -13.04
C GLY A 44 -3.57 -3.02 -13.00
N TYR A 45 -2.96 -3.03 -11.81
CA TYR A 45 -1.56 -2.68 -11.60
C TYR A 45 -0.61 -3.77 -12.07
N GLY A 46 0.50 -3.38 -12.67
CA GLY A 46 1.53 -4.28 -13.20
C GLY A 46 2.91 -3.93 -12.70
N GLY A 47 3.87 -4.80 -13.03
CA GLY A 47 5.28 -4.58 -12.71
C GLY A 47 5.52 -4.31 -11.23
N TYR A 48 6.41 -3.35 -10.97
CA TYR A 48 6.88 -3.03 -9.63
C TYR A 48 5.76 -2.61 -8.67
N VAL A 49 4.78 -1.81 -9.13
CA VAL A 49 3.62 -1.40 -8.30
C VAL A 49 2.85 -2.59 -7.76
N ASN A 50 2.60 -3.61 -8.59
CA ASN A 50 1.87 -4.80 -8.15
C ASN A 50 2.69 -5.66 -7.17
N CYS A 51 4.01 -5.67 -7.32
CA CYS A 51 4.91 -6.33 -6.35
C CYS A 51 4.85 -5.62 -5.00
N VAL A 52 5.06 -4.30 -4.98
CA VAL A 52 5.04 -3.49 -3.75
C VAL A 52 3.69 -3.57 -3.05
N LEU A 53 2.57 -3.49 -3.77
CA LEU A 53 1.24 -3.69 -3.19
C LEU A 53 1.07 -5.08 -2.56
N GLY A 54 1.65 -6.12 -3.18
CA GLY A 54 1.64 -7.47 -2.62
C GLY A 54 2.41 -7.58 -1.31
N ASP A 55 3.62 -7.02 -1.28
CA ASP A 55 4.48 -7.01 -0.09
C ASP A 55 3.84 -6.19 1.04
N LEU A 56 3.29 -5.01 0.71
CA LEU A 56 2.57 -4.15 1.65
C LEU A 56 1.39 -4.86 2.31
N ILE A 57 0.59 -5.60 1.53
CA ILE A 57 -0.54 -6.37 2.08
C ILE A 57 -0.02 -7.48 3.00
N ALA A 58 1.05 -8.16 2.62
CA ALA A 58 1.62 -9.24 3.42
C ALA A 58 2.22 -8.72 4.74
N SER A 59 2.97 -7.62 4.71
CA SER A 59 3.54 -6.96 5.90
C SER A 59 2.43 -6.45 6.82
N THR A 60 1.42 -5.78 6.26
CA THR A 60 0.24 -5.31 7.00
C THR A 60 -0.51 -6.44 7.68
N LYS A 61 -0.77 -7.55 6.99
CA LYS A 61 -1.43 -8.74 7.56
C LYS A 61 -0.61 -9.34 8.72
N ARG A 62 0.72 -9.40 8.57
CA ARG A 62 1.62 -9.90 9.64
C ARG A 62 1.64 -8.99 10.87
N ALA A 63 1.62 -7.68 10.66
CA ALA A 63 1.70 -6.67 11.71
C ALA A 63 0.35 -6.39 12.42
N SER A 64 -0.76 -6.85 11.82
CA SER A 64 -2.10 -6.59 12.35
C SER A 64 -2.47 -7.43 13.58
N GLY A 65 -3.30 -6.85 14.45
CA GLY A 65 -3.71 -7.46 15.71
C GLY A 65 -2.67 -7.33 16.82
N LYS A 66 -2.75 -8.23 17.81
CA LYS A 66 -1.82 -8.30 18.93
C LYS A 66 -0.66 -9.25 18.58
N VAL A 67 0.49 -8.67 18.25
CA VAL A 67 1.72 -9.38 17.89
C VAL A 67 2.87 -8.88 18.75
N ALA A 68 3.82 -9.77 19.06
CA ALA A 68 4.92 -9.46 20.00
C ALA A 68 5.85 -8.36 19.48
N ASP A 69 6.22 -8.40 18.18
CA ASP A 69 7.07 -7.39 17.53
C ASP A 69 6.26 -6.48 16.61
N LYS A 70 5.28 -5.78 17.17
CA LYS A 70 4.35 -4.96 16.37
C LYS A 70 5.05 -3.81 15.65
N GLU A 71 6.04 -3.20 16.30
CA GLU A 71 6.74 -2.04 15.76
C GLU A 71 7.71 -2.44 14.63
N GLY A 72 8.49 -3.51 14.81
CA GLY A 72 9.32 -4.06 13.76
C GLY A 72 8.50 -4.48 12.54
N LEU A 73 7.39 -5.20 12.76
CA LEU A 73 6.49 -5.62 11.69
C LEU A 73 5.82 -4.43 10.99
N SER A 74 5.45 -3.38 11.73
CA SER A 74 4.88 -2.15 11.15
C SER A 74 5.90 -1.35 10.34
N SER A 75 7.19 -1.43 10.68
CA SER A 75 8.28 -0.77 9.93
C SER A 75 8.37 -1.30 8.49
N PHE A 76 8.16 -2.60 8.28
CA PHE A 76 8.09 -3.17 6.92
C PHE A 76 6.93 -2.58 6.12
N ALA A 77 5.74 -2.49 6.70
CA ALA A 77 4.58 -1.88 6.03
C ALA A 77 4.83 -0.40 5.70
N ARG A 78 5.49 0.37 6.58
CA ARG A 78 5.90 1.76 6.31
C ARG A 78 6.92 1.86 5.18
N THR A 79 7.87 0.94 5.14
CA THR A 79 8.87 0.87 4.06
C THR A 79 8.21 0.59 2.71
N ASP A 80 7.23 -0.32 2.68
CA ASP A 80 6.49 -0.62 1.46
C ASP A 80 5.56 0.54 1.04
N LEU A 81 5.00 1.29 1.99
CA LEU A 81 4.29 2.55 1.69
C LEU A 81 5.21 3.58 1.04
N TYR A 82 6.42 3.77 1.57
CA TYR A 82 7.39 4.71 1.00
C TYR A 82 7.79 4.32 -0.44
N LYS A 83 8.01 3.02 -0.70
CA LYS A 83 8.25 2.53 -2.08
C LYS A 83 7.05 2.82 -2.99
N LEU A 84 5.84 2.63 -2.48
CA LEU A 84 4.60 2.82 -3.23
C LEU A 84 4.34 4.32 -3.53
N GLU A 85 4.68 5.20 -2.60
CA GLU A 85 4.65 6.66 -2.76
C GLU A 85 5.54 7.12 -3.92
N GLY A 86 6.74 6.54 -4.04
CA GLY A 86 7.63 6.80 -5.17
C GLY A 86 7.11 6.31 -6.53
N GLN A 87 5.95 5.63 -6.57
CA GLN A 87 5.27 5.22 -7.80
C GLN A 87 4.02 6.05 -8.10
N ILE A 88 3.78 7.13 -7.36
CA ILE A 88 2.71 8.06 -7.67
C ILE A 88 3.03 8.73 -9.01
N SER A 89 2.11 8.61 -9.97
CA SER A 89 2.21 9.33 -11.23
C SER A 89 2.14 10.82 -10.95
N ASN A 90 3.29 11.48 -10.91
CA ASN A 90 3.34 12.92 -11.06
C ASN A 90 2.96 13.21 -12.50
N ALA A 91 1.77 13.74 -12.73
CA ALA A 91 1.34 14.24 -14.04
C ALA A 91 2.15 15.49 -14.49
N ALA A 92 3.40 15.64 -14.03
CA ALA A 92 4.24 16.82 -14.18
C ALA A 92 5.52 16.57 -14.99
N ASP A 93 5.64 15.42 -15.69
CA ASP A 93 6.80 15.16 -16.57
C ASP A 93 6.45 15.05 -18.06
N GLU A 94 5.18 15.22 -18.44
CA GLU A 94 4.81 15.37 -19.85
C GLU A 94 4.67 16.86 -20.20
N GLY A 95 5.80 17.52 -20.46
CA GLY A 95 5.77 18.84 -21.11
C GLY A 95 6.92 19.78 -20.82
N ASN A 96 8.19 19.36 -20.99
CA ASN A 96 9.22 20.30 -21.43
C ASN A 96 10.38 19.59 -22.11
N ASP A 97 10.14 19.03 -23.30
CA ASP A 97 11.21 18.84 -24.27
C ASP A 97 11.09 20.00 -25.28
N THR A 98 11.73 21.11 -24.93
CA THR A 98 12.04 22.19 -25.86
C THR A 98 13.35 21.85 -26.52
N TYR A 99 13.34 21.44 -27.80
CA TYR A 99 14.36 21.77 -28.80
C TYR A 99 13.79 21.68 -30.21
#